data_AF-C7Z060-F1
#
_entry.id   AF-C7Z060-F1
#
_cell.length_a   1.000
_cell.length_b   1.000
_cell.length_c   1.000
_cell.angle_alpha   90.00
_cell.angle_beta   90.00
_cell.angle_gamma   90.00
#
_symmetry.space_group_name_H-M   'P 1'
#
loop_
_entity.id
_entity.type
_entity.pdbx_description
1 polymer ?
#
loop_
_entity_poly.entity_id
_entity_poly.type
_entity_poly.pdbx_seq_one_letter_code
_entity_poly.pdbx_strand_id
1 'polypeptide(L)'
;MSEDYWDPAALLRIGRGSRPGRDGYSCLALSSACDAGHRERRPKILRLLNQMARSRPEATNSVILDQLAGLCLCTEHEEDAPDVVADWESIIDLANQHHRHLLRFDLADKRAEIEALRSKLDWVNRFLTWKNKDLADQLAQQGWSSQVDEHKGIKEISELRRSNKSLQVKGQQFLSTQDKLDQENATLKEELDQTREEANSLREELEALKQELDEERQGGMALQKRAAGLEELVQSLRDEISSCWLHSFLAWLRRLQALSLGMFSVFTYKD
;
A
#
# COMPACT_ATOMS: atom_id res chain seq x y z
N MET A 1 20.09 -43.05 28.13
CA MET A 1 20.73 -44.16 27.41
C MET A 1 22.19 -44.20 27.82
N SER A 2 22.49 -45.17 28.71
CA SER A 2 23.78 -45.70 29.17
C SER A 2 25.02 -44.79 29.11
N GLU A 3 25.43 -44.28 30.27
CA GLU A 3 26.80 -43.81 30.52
C GLU A 3 27.83 -44.96 30.51
N ASP A 4 27.39 -46.23 30.41
CA ASP A 4 28.21 -47.43 30.61
C ASP A 4 28.59 -48.15 29.31
N TYR A 5 28.32 -47.58 28.13
CA TYR A 5 28.58 -48.26 26.86
C TYR A 5 30.08 -48.31 26.49
N TRP A 6 30.88 -47.36 26.99
CA TRP A 6 32.28 -47.18 26.62
C TRP A 6 33.17 -47.17 27.87
N ASP A 7 34.00 -48.20 28.03
CA ASP A 7 35.05 -48.26 29.05
C ASP A 7 36.42 -48.43 28.36
N PRO A 8 37.22 -47.36 28.23
CA PRO A 8 38.52 -47.43 27.59
C PRO A 8 39.52 -48.28 28.40
N ALA A 9 39.26 -48.59 29.67
CA ALA A 9 40.09 -49.52 30.44
C ALA A 9 40.00 -50.96 29.91
N ALA A 10 38.94 -51.29 29.15
CA ALA A 10 38.83 -52.58 28.47
C ALA A 10 39.90 -52.78 27.39
N LEU A 11 40.44 -51.71 26.79
CA LEU A 11 41.54 -51.79 25.82
C LEU A 11 42.79 -52.39 26.45
N LEU A 12 43.07 -52.05 27.72
CA LEU A 12 44.22 -52.58 28.45
C LEU A 12 44.07 -54.06 28.86
N ARG A 13 42.89 -54.65 28.69
CA ARG A 13 42.61 -56.05 29.02
C ARG A 13 42.80 -57.00 27.84
N ILE A 14 42.88 -56.47 26.61
CA ILE A 14 42.95 -57.27 25.39
C ILE A 14 44.38 -57.17 24.84
N GLY A 15 45.27 -58.00 25.37
CA GLY A 15 46.54 -58.33 24.74
C GLY A 15 46.44 -59.76 24.23
N ARG A 16 46.43 -59.96 22.91
CA ARG A 16 46.40 -61.32 22.33
C ARG A 16 47.68 -62.08 22.72
N GLY A 17 47.53 -63.13 23.54
CA GLY A 17 48.55 -64.15 23.76
C GLY A 17 48.47 -65.32 22.78
N SER A 18 48.24 -65.06 21.48
CA SER A 18 47.98 -66.12 20.50
C SER A 18 48.84 -66.02 19.23
N ARG A 19 50.15 -65.77 19.37
CA ARG A 19 51.11 -66.36 18.42
C ARG A 19 51.65 -67.64 19.04
N PRO A 20 51.54 -68.81 18.39
CA PRO A 20 52.17 -70.02 18.91
C PRO A 20 53.69 -69.80 18.92
N GLY A 21 54.30 -69.74 20.09
CA GLY A 21 55.76 -69.61 20.27
C GLY A 21 56.30 -68.24 20.70
N ARG A 22 55.44 -67.22 20.92
CA ARG A 22 55.80 -66.02 21.70
C ARG A 22 54.85 -65.94 22.89
N ASP A 23 55.40 -65.93 24.10
CA ASP A 23 54.64 -65.61 25.30
C ASP A 23 53.90 -64.28 25.05
N GLY A 24 52.59 -64.27 25.31
CA GLY A 24 51.71 -63.16 24.94
C GLY A 24 52.17 -61.81 25.48
N TYR A 25 51.59 -60.72 24.96
CA TYR A 25 51.81 -59.33 25.41
C TYR A 25 51.38 -59.12 26.88
N SER A 26 52.07 -59.77 27.81
CA SER A 26 51.85 -59.74 29.25
C SER A 26 52.57 -58.56 29.89
N CYS A 27 52.79 -57.47 29.15
CA CYS A 27 53.42 -56.26 29.69
C CYS A 27 52.49 -55.04 29.62
N LEU A 28 51.19 -55.23 29.34
CA LEU A 28 50.21 -54.18 29.52
C LEU A 28 50.20 -53.77 30.99
N ALA A 29 50.35 -52.47 31.23
CA ALA A 29 50.87 -51.78 32.42
C ALA A 29 50.24 -52.10 33.81
N LEU A 30 49.42 -53.12 33.94
CA LEU A 30 48.73 -53.53 35.17
C LEU A 30 49.02 -54.97 35.61
N SER A 31 49.69 -55.81 34.82
CA SER A 31 50.08 -57.16 35.25
C SER A 31 51.37 -57.67 34.59
N SER A 32 52.46 -57.64 35.37
CA SER A 32 53.60 -58.59 35.39
C SER A 32 54.44 -58.84 34.12
N ALA A 33 55.64 -58.23 34.07
CA ALA A 33 56.95 -58.92 33.91
C ALA A 33 58.13 -57.95 33.59
N CYS A 34 57.87 -56.79 32.97
CA CYS A 34 58.90 -55.80 32.61
C CYS A 34 59.04 -54.70 33.67
N ASP A 35 59.81 -54.95 34.73
CA ASP A 35 59.59 -54.33 36.05
C ASP A 35 60.45 -53.10 36.43
N ALA A 36 60.58 -52.07 35.58
CA ALA A 36 61.40 -50.90 35.96
C ALA A 36 60.80 -49.49 35.77
N GLY A 37 59.75 -49.30 34.94
CA GLY A 37 59.27 -47.95 34.59
C GLY A 37 57.78 -47.64 34.82
N HIS A 38 56.98 -48.62 35.22
CA HIS A 38 55.51 -48.51 35.15
C HIS A 38 54.89 -47.59 36.21
N ARG A 39 55.51 -47.46 37.40
CA ARG A 39 54.93 -46.68 38.51
C ARG A 39 54.82 -45.19 38.18
N GLU A 40 55.75 -44.65 37.39
CA GLU A 40 55.77 -43.24 36.96
C GLU A 40 54.85 -42.96 35.76
N ARG A 41 54.62 -43.97 34.92
CA ARG A 41 53.75 -43.86 33.73
C ARG A 41 52.27 -44.05 34.04
N ARG A 42 51.93 -44.81 35.10
CA ARG A 42 50.55 -45.13 35.51
C ARG A 42 49.63 -43.91 35.65
N PRO A 43 50.02 -42.78 36.28
CA PRO A 43 49.16 -41.60 36.36
C PRO A 43 48.85 -40.99 34.98
N LYS A 44 49.81 -41.06 34.03
CA LYS A 44 49.63 -40.58 32.66
C LYS A 44 48.67 -41.47 31.87
N ILE A 45 48.81 -42.79 32.00
CA ILE A 45 47.90 -43.78 31.42
C ILE A 45 46.47 -43.55 31.93
N LEU A 46 46.28 -43.46 33.25
CA LEU A 46 44.96 -43.23 33.83
C LEU A 46 44.37 -41.88 33.42
N ARG A 47 45.20 -40.85 33.27
CA ARG A 47 44.73 -39.54 32.77
C ARG A 47 44.23 -39.64 31.33
N LEU A 48 44.95 -40.36 30.47
CA LEU A 48 44.58 -40.57 29.07
C LEU A 48 43.31 -41.41 28.95
N LEU A 49 43.20 -42.50 29.71
CA LEU A 49 41.98 -43.32 29.77
C LEU A 49 40.78 -42.53 30.30
N ASN A 50 40.95 -41.70 31.33
CA ASN A 50 39.86 -40.84 31.82
C ASN A 50 39.44 -39.78 30.78
N GLN A 51 40.39 -39.26 30.00
CA GLN A 51 40.06 -38.37 28.89
C GLN A 51 39.27 -39.12 27.81
N MET A 52 39.71 -40.33 27.46
CA MET A 52 39.02 -41.20 26.52
C MET A 52 37.63 -41.59 27.00
N ALA A 53 37.42 -41.81 28.30
CA ALA A 53 36.13 -42.17 28.88
C ALA A 53 35.11 -41.02 28.81
N ARG A 54 35.60 -39.78 28.88
CA ARG A 54 34.77 -38.56 28.74
C ARG A 54 34.44 -38.25 27.27
N SER A 55 35.26 -38.74 26.35
CA SER A 55 35.00 -38.65 24.92
C SER A 55 34.28 -39.89 24.41
N ARG A 56 33.60 -39.79 23.26
CA ARG A 56 33.04 -40.96 22.62
C ARG A 56 34.13 -41.82 21.98
N PRO A 57 33.92 -43.14 21.81
CA PRO A 57 34.86 -43.98 21.08
C PRO A 57 35.19 -43.46 19.67
N GLU A 58 34.25 -42.80 18.97
CA GLU A 58 34.53 -42.18 17.66
C GLU A 58 35.52 -41.01 17.69
N ALA A 59 35.73 -40.40 18.85
CA ALA A 59 36.68 -39.29 19.02
C ALA A 59 38.09 -39.78 19.38
N THR A 60 38.27 -41.09 19.61
CA THR A 60 39.59 -41.68 19.83
C THR A 60 40.25 -41.89 18.48
N ASN A 61 41.33 -41.15 18.21
CA ASN A 61 42.11 -41.28 16.98
C ASN A 61 43.36 -42.14 17.21
N SER A 62 43.98 -42.59 16.12
CA SER A 62 45.23 -43.37 16.14
C SER A 62 46.32 -42.70 16.99
N VAL A 63 46.42 -41.36 16.94
CA VAL A 63 47.39 -40.59 17.74
C VAL A 63 47.23 -40.79 19.25
N ILE A 64 46.00 -40.85 19.75
CA ILE A 64 45.73 -41.12 21.18
C ILE A 64 46.09 -42.57 21.52
N LEU A 65 45.85 -43.51 20.61
CA LEU A 65 46.19 -44.92 20.79
C LEU A 65 47.70 -45.15 20.74
N ASP A 66 48.42 -44.47 19.85
CA ASP A 66 49.88 -44.47 19.75
C ASP A 66 50.51 -43.92 21.04
N GLN A 67 49.95 -42.82 21.57
CA GLN A 67 50.36 -42.27 22.87
C GLN A 67 50.09 -43.26 24.02
N LEU A 68 48.95 -43.95 23.99
CA LEU A 68 48.63 -44.98 24.98
C LEU A 68 49.58 -46.17 24.86
N ALA A 69 49.91 -46.61 23.64
CA ALA A 69 50.83 -47.71 23.37
C ALA A 69 52.24 -47.37 23.85
N GLY A 70 52.76 -46.18 23.54
CA GLY A 70 54.07 -45.72 24.01
C GLY A 70 54.17 -45.56 25.54
N LEU A 71 53.03 -45.34 26.22
CA LEU A 71 52.98 -45.34 27.68
C LEU A 71 52.88 -46.75 28.29
N CYS A 72 52.22 -47.67 27.58
CA CYS A 72 51.91 -49.02 28.06
C CYS A 72 53.00 -50.05 27.75
N LEU A 73 53.73 -49.91 26.64
CA LEU A 73 54.76 -50.84 26.20
C LEU A 73 56.13 -50.48 26.80
N CYS A 74 56.94 -51.51 27.09
CA CYS A 74 58.33 -51.32 27.51
C CYS A 74 59.25 -51.21 26.28
N THR A 75 60.50 -50.81 26.49
CA THR A 75 61.49 -50.63 25.41
C THR A 75 61.79 -51.91 24.63
N GLU A 76 61.54 -53.08 25.21
CA GLU A 76 61.74 -54.39 24.56
C GLU A 76 60.56 -54.79 23.67
N HIS A 77 59.40 -54.14 23.82
CA HIS A 77 58.16 -54.44 23.08
C HIS A 77 57.65 -53.21 22.31
N GLU A 78 58.48 -52.19 22.12
CA GLU A 78 58.11 -50.98 21.37
C GLU A 78 57.83 -51.31 19.88
N GLU A 79 58.50 -52.32 19.33
CA GLU A 79 58.27 -52.81 17.96
C GLU A 79 56.86 -53.39 17.74
N ASP A 80 56.18 -53.84 18.81
CA ASP A 80 54.84 -54.41 18.74
C ASP A 80 53.72 -53.35 18.89
N ALA A 81 54.09 -52.08 19.09
CA ALA A 81 53.14 -50.95 19.18
C ALA A 81 52.11 -50.86 18.04
N PRO A 82 52.50 -50.96 16.74
CA PRO A 82 51.52 -50.87 15.65
C PRO A 82 50.50 -52.01 15.67
N ASP A 83 50.91 -53.22 16.06
CA ASP A 83 50.01 -54.37 16.15
C ASP A 83 49.00 -54.20 17.31
N VAL A 84 49.46 -53.68 18.45
CA VAL A 84 48.58 -53.37 19.61
C VAL A 84 47.61 -52.25 19.30
N VAL A 85 48.06 -51.20 18.62
CA VAL A 85 47.20 -50.08 18.19
C VAL A 85 46.15 -50.57 17.19
N ALA A 86 46.52 -51.41 16.21
CA ALA A 86 45.58 -52.00 15.27
C ALA A 86 44.51 -52.86 15.95
N ASP A 87 44.90 -53.65 16.96
CA ASP A 87 43.95 -54.43 17.77
C ASP A 87 42.98 -53.51 18.55
N TRP A 88 43.48 -52.42 19.13
CA TRP A 88 42.66 -51.43 19.83
C TRP A 88 41.71 -50.67 18.89
N GLU A 89 42.18 -50.29 17.69
CA GLU A 89 41.33 -49.70 16.66
C GLU A 89 40.19 -50.65 16.26
N SER A 90 40.48 -51.94 16.08
CA SER A 90 39.44 -52.94 15.78
C SER A 90 38.40 -53.07 16.90
N ILE A 91 38.80 -52.94 18.17
CA ILE A 91 37.88 -52.99 19.32
C ILE A 91 37.02 -51.73 19.36
N ILE A 92 37.61 -50.56 19.11
CA ILE A 92 36.90 -49.28 19.04
C ILE A 92 35.89 -49.30 17.89
N ASP A 93 36.27 -49.84 16.74
CA ASP A 93 35.37 -49.99 15.60
C ASP A 93 34.22 -50.95 15.89
N LEU A 94 34.49 -52.10 16.52
CA LEU A 94 33.45 -53.03 16.94
C LEU A 94 32.50 -52.39 17.95
N ALA A 95 33.03 -51.60 18.88
CA ALA A 95 32.22 -50.83 19.81
C ALA A 95 31.33 -49.82 19.04
N ASN A 96 31.93 -48.99 18.19
CA ASN A 96 31.19 -48.04 17.37
C ASN A 96 30.07 -48.72 16.54
N GLN A 97 30.32 -49.90 16.00
CA GLN A 97 29.30 -50.68 15.29
C GLN A 97 28.16 -51.13 16.21
N HIS A 98 28.47 -51.66 17.40
CA HIS A 98 27.46 -52.09 18.37
C HIS A 98 26.63 -50.90 18.90
N HIS A 99 27.26 -49.77 19.20
CA HIS A 99 26.55 -48.55 19.58
C HIS A 99 25.57 -48.09 18.50
N ARG A 100 26.04 -47.99 17.25
CA ARG A 100 25.20 -47.63 16.11
C ARG A 100 24.07 -48.63 15.88
N HIS A 101 24.26 -49.89 16.24
CA HIS A 101 23.22 -50.91 16.14
C HIS A 101 22.15 -50.72 17.22
N LEU A 102 22.55 -50.49 18.47
CA LEU A 102 21.64 -50.18 19.59
C LEU A 102 20.84 -48.91 19.33
N LEU A 103 21.48 -47.83 18.86
CA LEU A 103 20.80 -46.60 18.46
C LEU A 103 19.80 -46.84 17.33
N ARG A 104 20.15 -47.67 16.33
CA ARG A 104 19.23 -48.00 15.24
C ARG A 104 18.01 -48.76 15.74
N PHE A 105 18.16 -49.69 16.67
CA PHE A 105 17.03 -50.40 17.27
C PHE A 105 16.15 -49.49 18.10
N ASP A 106 16.72 -48.67 18.97
CA ASP A 106 15.94 -47.74 19.80
C ASP A 106 15.20 -46.71 18.94
N LEU A 107 15.86 -46.16 17.92
CA LEU A 107 15.20 -45.27 16.96
C LEU A 107 14.11 -45.98 16.14
N ALA A 108 14.27 -47.26 15.81
CA ALA A 108 13.24 -48.04 15.13
C ALA A 108 12.04 -48.31 16.04
N ASP A 109 12.27 -48.65 17.31
CA ASP A 109 11.23 -48.87 18.31
C ASP A 109 10.45 -47.57 18.58
N LYS A 110 11.16 -46.45 18.75
CA LYS A 110 10.55 -45.12 18.87
C LYS A 110 9.79 -44.69 17.62
N ARG A 111 10.25 -45.03 16.42
CA ARG A 111 9.49 -44.81 15.18
C ARG A 111 8.21 -45.64 15.14
N ALA A 112 8.27 -46.90 15.57
CA ALA A 112 7.09 -47.76 15.66
C ALA A 112 6.07 -47.23 16.68
N GLU A 113 6.53 -46.73 17.83
CA GLU A 113 5.70 -46.08 18.85
C GLU A 113 5.00 -44.82 18.30
N ILE A 114 5.75 -43.96 17.58
CA ILE A 114 5.19 -42.76 16.93
C ILE A 114 4.12 -43.15 15.90
N GLU A 115 4.38 -44.17 15.08
CA GLU A 115 3.44 -44.59 14.04
C GLU A 115 2.16 -45.22 14.65
N ALA A 116 2.29 -45.98 15.74
CA ALA A 116 1.16 -46.48 16.49
C ALA A 116 0.30 -45.34 17.08
N LEU A 117 0.92 -44.29 17.62
CA LEU A 117 0.21 -43.11 18.11
C LEU A 117 -0.48 -42.34 16.99
N ARG A 118 0.15 -42.21 15.82
CA ARG A 118 -0.47 -41.60 14.63
C ARG A 118 -1.69 -42.39 14.17
N SER A 119 -1.60 -43.71 14.09
CA SER A 119 -2.75 -44.55 13.75
C SER A 119 -3.90 -44.39 14.76
N LYS A 120 -3.61 -44.24 16.05
CA LYS A 120 -4.63 -43.95 17.07
C LYS A 120 -5.25 -42.57 16.85
N LEU A 121 -4.45 -41.54 16.58
CA LEU A 121 -4.95 -40.19 16.30
C LEU A 121 -5.84 -40.17 15.06
N ASP A 122 -5.44 -40.86 13.99
CA ASP A 122 -6.24 -41.00 12.77
C ASP A 122 -7.55 -41.71 13.04
N TRP A 123 -7.54 -42.76 13.87
CA TRP A 123 -8.76 -43.42 14.30
C TRP A 123 -9.68 -42.47 15.08
N VAL A 124 -9.15 -41.71 16.04
CA VAL A 124 -9.93 -40.71 16.80
C VAL A 124 -10.50 -39.65 15.87
N ASN A 125 -9.71 -39.14 14.91
CA ASN A 125 -10.17 -38.16 13.94
C ASN A 125 -11.29 -38.70 13.06
N ARG A 126 -11.15 -39.93 12.54
CA ARG A 126 -12.22 -40.59 11.77
C ARG A 126 -13.46 -40.83 12.63
N PHE A 127 -13.29 -41.25 13.88
CA PHE A 127 -14.39 -41.46 14.82
C PHE A 127 -15.12 -40.15 15.11
N LEU A 128 -14.42 -39.06 15.39
CA LEU A 128 -15.01 -37.75 15.60
C LEU A 128 -15.70 -37.22 14.34
N THR A 129 -15.09 -37.40 13.17
CA THR A 129 -15.69 -36.99 11.89
C THR A 129 -16.98 -37.77 11.64
N TRP A 130 -16.95 -39.08 11.87
CA TRP A 130 -18.14 -39.93 11.78
C TRP A 130 -19.19 -39.53 12.82
N LYS A 131 -18.81 -39.29 14.08
CA LYS A 131 -19.73 -38.83 15.12
C LYS A 131 -20.33 -37.48 14.83
N ASN A 132 -19.56 -36.55 14.28
CA ASN A 132 -20.08 -35.24 13.86
C ASN A 132 -21.08 -35.39 12.71
N LYS A 133 -20.80 -36.29 11.76
CA LYS A 133 -21.73 -36.60 10.68
C LYS A 133 -22.99 -37.30 11.20
N ASP A 134 -22.85 -38.30 12.06
CA ASP A 134 -23.95 -39.01 12.72
C ASP A 134 -24.82 -38.06 13.55
N LEU A 135 -24.20 -37.15 14.31
CA LEU A 135 -24.92 -36.08 15.03
C LEU A 135 -25.61 -35.10 14.08
N ALA A 136 -24.97 -34.71 12.96
CA ALA A 136 -25.59 -33.85 11.97
C ALA A 136 -26.79 -34.55 11.28
N ASP A 137 -26.65 -35.84 10.96
CA ASP A 137 -27.70 -36.67 10.39
C ASP A 137 -28.83 -36.90 11.41
N GLN A 138 -28.51 -37.10 12.70
CA GLN A 138 -29.48 -37.17 13.79
C GLN A 138 -30.19 -35.84 14.00
N LEU A 139 -29.51 -34.69 13.90
CA LEU A 139 -30.15 -33.37 13.95
C LEU A 139 -31.07 -33.14 12.75
N ALA A 140 -30.67 -33.59 11.56
CA ALA A 140 -31.50 -33.55 10.37
C ALA A 140 -32.74 -34.48 10.51
N GLN A 141 -32.58 -35.68 11.08
CA GLN A 141 -33.65 -36.67 11.28
C GLN A 141 -34.58 -36.35 12.46
N GLN A 142 -34.08 -35.75 13.54
CA GLN A 142 -34.87 -35.26 14.67
C GLN A 142 -35.70 -34.02 14.31
N GLY A 143 -35.73 -33.62 13.04
CA GLY A 143 -36.58 -32.53 12.60
C GLY A 143 -36.16 -31.20 13.20
N TRP A 144 -34.87 -31.01 13.53
CA TRP A 144 -34.36 -29.65 13.76
C TRP A 144 -34.29 -28.86 12.45
N SER A 145 -34.45 -29.50 11.29
CA SER A 145 -34.83 -28.76 10.07
C SER A 145 -36.28 -28.22 10.11
N SER A 146 -37.08 -28.57 11.11
CA SER A 146 -38.40 -28.00 11.42
C SER A 146 -38.44 -27.32 12.80
N GLN A 147 -37.30 -27.19 13.50
CA GLN A 147 -37.19 -26.54 14.82
C GLN A 147 -36.01 -25.54 14.95
N VAL A 148 -35.08 -25.53 13.98
CA VAL A 148 -34.39 -24.30 13.52
C VAL A 148 -35.41 -23.33 12.89
N ASP A 149 -36.64 -23.82 12.75
CA ASP A 149 -37.84 -23.06 12.61
C ASP A 149 -38.48 -22.69 13.95
N GLU A 150 -37.71 -21.98 14.77
CA GLU A 150 -38.16 -20.62 15.08
C GLU A 150 -38.22 -19.82 13.76
N HIS A 151 -39.16 -20.24 12.89
CA HIS A 151 -39.43 -19.81 11.53
C HIS A 151 -39.78 -18.31 11.48
N LYS A 152 -39.99 -17.71 12.65
CA LYS A 152 -40.19 -16.28 12.83
C LYS A 152 -38.85 -15.54 12.88
N GLY A 153 -37.89 -15.97 13.70
CA GLY A 153 -36.61 -15.26 13.87
C GLY A 153 -35.72 -15.28 12.62
N ILE A 154 -35.56 -16.43 11.96
CA ILE A 154 -34.72 -16.52 10.74
C ILE A 154 -35.41 -15.84 9.55
N LYS A 155 -36.75 -15.92 9.45
CA LYS A 155 -37.52 -15.23 8.43
C LYS A 155 -37.50 -13.71 8.66
N GLU A 156 -37.67 -13.26 9.89
CA GLU A 156 -37.52 -11.85 10.29
C GLU A 156 -36.09 -11.36 10.02
N ILE A 157 -35.05 -12.12 10.35
CA ILE A 157 -33.65 -11.74 10.07
C ILE A 157 -33.40 -11.66 8.56
N SER A 158 -33.94 -12.60 7.77
CA SER A 158 -33.77 -12.57 6.31
C SER A 158 -34.64 -11.52 5.61
N GLU A 159 -35.81 -11.18 6.16
CA GLU A 159 -36.64 -10.04 5.76
C GLU A 159 -35.99 -8.71 6.14
N LEU A 160 -35.47 -8.57 7.35
CA LEU A 160 -34.70 -7.41 7.81
C LEU A 160 -33.43 -7.24 6.99
N ARG A 161 -32.74 -8.33 6.62
CA ARG A 161 -31.57 -8.27 5.73
C ARG A 161 -31.95 -7.83 4.32
N ARG A 162 -33.08 -8.31 3.78
CA ARG A 162 -33.63 -7.83 2.49
C ARG A 162 -34.03 -6.37 2.56
N SER A 163 -34.71 -5.97 3.64
CA SER A 163 -35.12 -4.59 3.90
C SER A 163 -33.92 -3.68 4.04
N ASN A 164 -32.88 -4.08 4.79
CA ASN A 164 -31.64 -3.32 4.96
C ASN A 164 -30.90 -3.17 3.62
N LYS A 165 -30.76 -4.23 2.82
CA LYS A 165 -30.22 -4.12 1.46
C LYS A 165 -31.04 -3.17 0.58
N SER A 166 -32.37 -3.24 0.65
CA SER A 166 -33.26 -2.33 -0.08
C SER A 166 -33.10 -0.88 0.38
N LEU A 167 -33.01 -0.64 1.69
CA LEU A 167 -32.74 0.67 2.27
C LEU A 167 -31.36 1.20 1.91
N GLN A 168 -30.35 0.33 1.81
CA GLN A 168 -29.01 0.70 1.38
C GLN A 168 -29.00 1.12 -0.09
N VAL A 169 -29.71 0.39 -0.96
CA VAL A 169 -29.88 0.78 -2.37
C VAL A 169 -30.65 2.09 -2.48
N LYS A 170 -31.74 2.27 -1.73
CA LYS A 170 -32.47 3.55 -1.67
C LYS A 170 -31.58 4.68 -1.13
N GLY A 171 -30.76 4.41 -0.11
CA GLY A 171 -29.79 5.37 0.44
C GLY A 171 -28.75 5.80 -0.61
N GLN A 172 -28.22 4.85 -1.40
CA GLN A 172 -27.35 5.17 -2.52
C GLN A 172 -28.07 5.95 -3.62
N GLN A 173 -29.34 5.63 -3.91
CA GLN A 173 -30.16 6.40 -4.84
C GLN A 173 -30.39 7.82 -4.33
N PHE A 174 -30.69 8.01 -3.04
CA PHE A 174 -30.85 9.33 -2.43
C PHE A 174 -29.57 10.15 -2.50
N LEU A 175 -28.41 9.56 -2.20
CA LEU A 175 -27.12 10.22 -2.36
C LEU A 175 -26.87 10.60 -3.82
N SER A 176 -27.12 9.70 -4.76
CA SER A 176 -26.98 10.02 -6.20
C SER A 176 -27.96 11.12 -6.65
N THR A 177 -29.18 11.16 -6.14
CA THR A 177 -30.12 12.26 -6.44
C THR A 177 -29.70 13.56 -5.77
N GLN A 178 -29.11 13.49 -4.59
CA GLN A 178 -28.58 14.66 -3.88
C GLN A 178 -27.40 15.25 -4.65
N ASP A 179 -26.45 14.42 -5.09
CA ASP A 179 -25.31 14.86 -5.90
C ASP A 179 -25.78 15.53 -7.20
N LYS A 180 -26.83 14.99 -7.85
CA LYS A 180 -27.43 15.60 -9.05
C LYS A 180 -28.07 16.96 -8.74
N LEU A 181 -28.81 17.07 -7.64
CA LEU A 181 -29.42 18.34 -7.23
C LEU A 181 -28.36 19.37 -6.84
N ASP A 182 -27.26 18.95 -6.22
CA ASP A 182 -26.14 19.83 -5.89
C ASP A 182 -25.44 20.33 -7.17
N GLN A 183 -25.31 19.45 -8.18
CA GLN A 183 -24.79 19.83 -9.49
C GLN A 183 -25.73 20.80 -10.22
N GLU A 184 -27.04 20.54 -10.24
CA GLU A 184 -28.04 21.45 -10.82
C GLU A 184 -28.07 22.81 -10.09
N ASN A 185 -27.93 22.82 -8.77
CA ASN A 185 -27.82 24.06 -8.01
C ASN A 185 -26.54 24.85 -8.34
N ALA A 186 -25.44 24.16 -8.59
CA ALA A 186 -24.20 24.81 -9.02
C ALA A 186 -24.36 25.45 -10.41
N THR A 187 -24.97 24.73 -11.37
CA THR A 187 -25.23 25.27 -12.71
C THR A 187 -26.20 26.44 -12.68
N LEU A 188 -27.28 26.35 -11.89
CA LEU A 188 -28.24 27.46 -11.75
C LEU A 188 -27.62 28.71 -11.12
N LYS A 189 -26.68 28.55 -10.18
CA LYS A 189 -25.94 29.69 -9.64
C LYS A 189 -25.05 30.35 -10.69
N GLU A 190 -24.39 29.55 -11.52
CA GLU A 190 -23.54 30.06 -12.59
C GLU A 190 -24.37 30.79 -13.67
N GLU A 191 -25.54 30.26 -14.04
CA GLU A 191 -26.50 30.95 -14.92
C GLU A 191 -27.03 32.24 -14.30
N LEU A 192 -27.30 32.26 -12.98
CA LEU A 192 -27.73 33.46 -12.27
C LEU A 192 -26.64 34.54 -12.28
N ASP A 193 -25.37 34.16 -12.09
CA ASP A 193 -24.26 35.10 -12.13
C ASP A 193 -24.04 35.65 -13.55
N GLN A 194 -24.12 34.80 -14.59
CA GLN A 194 -24.05 35.23 -15.99
C GLN A 194 -25.18 36.20 -16.35
N THR A 195 -26.43 35.88 -16.02
CA THR A 195 -27.57 36.77 -16.30
C THR A 195 -27.47 38.09 -15.54
N ARG A 196 -26.84 38.09 -14.35
CA ARG A 196 -26.56 39.31 -13.59
C ARG A 196 -25.48 40.16 -14.26
N GLU A 197 -24.44 39.55 -14.80
CA GLU A 197 -23.41 40.24 -15.59
C GLU A 197 -24.01 40.84 -16.87
N GLU A 198 -24.82 40.08 -17.60
CA GLU A 198 -25.55 40.58 -18.78
C GLU A 198 -26.47 41.75 -18.44
N ALA A 199 -27.23 41.66 -17.34
CA ALA A 199 -28.10 42.74 -16.89
C ALA A 199 -27.31 44.00 -16.51
N ASN A 200 -26.12 43.86 -15.92
CA ASN A 200 -25.23 44.98 -15.63
C ASN A 200 -24.70 45.62 -16.93
N SER A 201 -24.27 44.80 -17.89
CA SER A 201 -23.82 45.28 -19.21
C SER A 201 -24.92 46.06 -19.93
N LEU A 202 -26.13 45.51 -20.00
CA LEU A 202 -27.27 46.19 -20.61
C LEU A 202 -27.64 47.49 -19.87
N ARG A 203 -27.45 47.54 -18.55
CA ARG A 203 -27.68 48.76 -17.77
C ARG A 203 -26.66 49.84 -18.11
N GLU A 204 -25.40 49.48 -18.30
CA GLU A 204 -24.34 50.40 -18.74
C GLU A 204 -24.61 50.92 -20.15
N GLU A 205 -24.99 50.04 -21.09
CA GLU A 205 -25.39 50.43 -22.45
C GLU A 205 -26.59 51.39 -22.46
N LEU A 206 -27.61 51.11 -21.63
CA LEU A 206 -28.79 51.96 -21.53
C LEU A 206 -28.43 53.35 -20.98
N GLU A 207 -27.51 53.43 -20.03
CA GLU A 207 -27.05 54.70 -19.49
C GLU A 207 -26.19 55.49 -20.49
N ALA A 208 -25.37 54.80 -21.30
CA ALA A 208 -24.64 55.41 -22.40
C ALA A 208 -25.59 55.97 -23.48
N LEU A 209 -26.60 55.21 -23.89
CA LEU A 209 -27.61 55.65 -24.86
C LEU A 209 -28.42 56.86 -24.36
N LYS A 210 -28.72 56.93 -23.06
CA LYS A 210 -29.35 58.13 -22.48
C LYS A 210 -28.45 59.35 -22.59
N GLN A 211 -27.15 59.20 -22.32
CA GLN A 211 -26.20 60.30 -22.45
C GLN A 211 -26.14 60.79 -23.90
N GLU A 212 -26.05 59.88 -24.88
CA GLU A 212 -26.09 60.23 -26.31
C GLU A 212 -27.40 60.96 -26.68
N LEU A 213 -28.54 60.47 -26.19
CA LEU A 213 -29.83 61.11 -26.44
C LEU A 213 -29.90 62.54 -25.85
N ASP A 214 -29.36 62.74 -24.65
CA ASP A 214 -29.29 64.06 -24.01
C ASP A 214 -28.34 65.00 -24.78
N GLU A 215 -27.22 64.50 -25.29
CA GLU A 215 -26.30 65.25 -26.16
C GLU A 215 -26.96 65.65 -27.49
N GLU A 216 -27.64 64.73 -28.17
CA GLU A 216 -28.40 65.05 -29.39
C GLU A 216 -29.50 66.06 -29.12
N ARG A 217 -30.20 65.95 -27.99
CA ARG A 217 -31.24 66.91 -27.60
C ARG A 217 -30.66 68.30 -27.37
N GLN A 218 -29.50 68.41 -26.72
CA GLN A 218 -28.80 69.67 -26.55
C GLN A 218 -28.31 70.24 -27.90
N GLY A 219 -27.78 69.39 -28.77
CA GLY A 219 -27.39 69.75 -30.14
C GLY A 219 -28.58 70.27 -30.96
N GLY A 220 -29.73 69.59 -30.88
CA GLY A 220 -30.98 69.99 -31.52
C GLY A 220 -31.48 71.35 -31.01
N MET A 221 -31.46 71.60 -29.70
CA MET A 221 -31.78 72.91 -29.13
C MET A 221 -30.83 74.00 -29.62
N ALA A 222 -29.54 73.71 -29.76
CA ALA A 222 -28.55 74.66 -30.28
C ALA A 222 -28.79 74.97 -31.77
N LEU A 223 -29.12 73.97 -32.58
CA LEU A 223 -29.50 74.15 -33.98
C LEU A 223 -30.80 74.96 -34.12
N GLN A 224 -31.80 74.68 -33.29
CA GLN A 224 -33.06 75.44 -33.29
C GLN A 224 -32.83 76.92 -32.95
N LYS A 225 -31.98 77.22 -31.96
CA LYS A 225 -31.58 78.61 -31.66
C LYS A 225 -30.87 79.28 -32.84
N ARG A 226 -29.98 78.56 -33.54
CA ARG A 226 -29.32 79.08 -34.76
C ARG A 226 -30.31 79.32 -35.89
N ALA A 227 -31.27 78.42 -36.10
CA ALA A 227 -32.31 78.57 -37.11
C ALA A 227 -33.17 79.82 -36.82
N ALA A 228 -33.63 79.99 -35.58
CA ALA A 228 -34.38 81.18 -35.17
C ALA A 228 -33.57 82.48 -35.36
N GLY A 229 -32.28 82.48 -35.03
CA GLY A 229 -31.41 83.63 -35.27
C GLY A 229 -31.20 83.93 -36.76
N LEU A 230 -31.12 82.91 -37.62
CA LEU A 230 -31.06 83.09 -39.07
C LEU A 230 -32.38 83.62 -39.63
N GLU A 231 -33.53 83.15 -39.14
CA GLU A 231 -34.84 83.67 -39.51
C GLU A 231 -34.98 85.15 -39.16
N GLU A 232 -34.51 85.56 -37.97
CA GLU A 232 -34.49 86.96 -37.54
C GLU A 232 -33.60 87.82 -38.45
N LEU A 233 -32.40 87.34 -38.82
CA LEU A 233 -31.53 88.03 -39.77
C LEU A 233 -32.17 88.16 -41.16
N VAL A 234 -32.83 87.11 -41.66
CA VAL A 234 -33.54 87.16 -42.94
C VAL A 234 -34.68 88.16 -42.89
N GLN A 235 -35.43 88.21 -41.79
CA GLN A 235 -36.51 89.19 -41.60
C GLN A 235 -35.96 90.61 -41.55
N SER A 236 -34.88 90.85 -40.81
CA SER A 236 -34.19 92.15 -40.76
C SER A 236 -33.70 92.59 -42.15
N LEU A 237 -33.07 91.70 -42.92
CA LEU A 237 -32.63 92.00 -44.28
C LEU A 237 -33.80 92.31 -45.22
N ARG A 238 -34.91 91.58 -45.09
CA ARG A 238 -36.14 91.85 -45.85
C ARG A 238 -36.70 93.24 -45.53
N ASP A 239 -36.70 93.63 -44.26
CA ASP A 239 -37.17 94.95 -43.84
C ASP A 239 -36.25 96.07 -44.32
N GLU A 240 -34.92 95.87 -44.29
CA GLU A 240 -33.93 96.79 -44.85
C GLU A 240 -34.09 96.97 -46.37
N ILE A 241 -34.27 95.87 -47.12
CA ILE A 241 -34.53 95.91 -48.57
C ILE A 241 -35.83 96.67 -48.86
N SER A 242 -36.89 96.38 -48.10
CA SER A 242 -38.19 97.05 -48.25
C SER A 242 -38.09 98.54 -47.97
N SER A 243 -37.36 98.93 -46.91
CA SER A 243 -37.07 100.31 -46.57
C SER A 243 -36.27 101.02 -47.68
N CYS A 244 -35.19 100.40 -48.18
CA CYS A 244 -34.40 100.93 -49.29
C CYS A 244 -35.24 101.13 -50.56
N TRP A 245 -36.12 100.18 -50.86
CA TRP A 245 -37.04 100.27 -52.00
C TRP A 245 -38.05 101.41 -51.80
N LEU A 246 -38.66 101.53 -50.62
CA LEU A 246 -39.56 102.63 -50.25
C LEU A 246 -38.87 103.99 -50.35
N HIS A 247 -37.64 104.11 -49.85
CA HIS A 247 -36.85 105.34 -49.97
C HIS A 247 -36.57 105.70 -51.44
N SER A 248 -36.20 104.72 -52.27
CA SER A 248 -35.98 104.91 -53.70
C SER A 248 -37.27 105.31 -54.43
N PHE A 249 -38.39 104.67 -54.10
CA PHE A 249 -39.71 104.96 -54.66
C PHE A 249 -40.21 106.36 -54.25
N LEU A 250 -40.05 106.74 -52.98
CA LEU A 250 -40.41 108.08 -52.50
C LEU A 250 -39.54 109.17 -53.13
N ALA A 251 -38.24 108.92 -53.30
CA ALA A 251 -37.34 109.83 -54.00
C ALA A 251 -37.76 110.01 -55.47
N TRP A 252 -38.14 108.92 -56.15
CA TRP A 252 -38.67 108.96 -57.52
C TRP A 252 -40.01 109.72 -57.60
N LEU A 253 -40.96 109.46 -56.70
CA LEU A 253 -42.25 110.18 -56.61
C LEU A 253 -42.05 111.68 -56.41
N ARG A 254 -41.16 112.09 -55.49
CA ARG A 254 -40.82 113.51 -55.29
C ARG A 254 -40.27 114.14 -56.57
N ARG A 255 -39.45 113.39 -57.33
CA ARG A 255 -38.88 113.86 -58.60
C ARG A 255 -39.95 114.01 -59.69
N LEU A 256 -40.91 113.09 -59.77
CA LEU A 256 -42.08 113.20 -60.65
C LEU A 256 -42.98 114.40 -60.29
N GLN A 257 -43.22 114.62 -59.00
CA GLN A 257 -44.04 115.73 -58.52
C GLN A 257 -43.37 117.09 -58.81
N ALA A 258 -42.03 117.16 -58.71
CA ALA A 258 -41.27 118.33 -59.14
C ALA A 258 -41.38 118.57 -60.66
N LEU A 259 -41.40 117.51 -61.48
CA LEU A 259 -41.58 117.62 -62.93
C LEU A 259 -43.02 118.02 -63.32
N SER A 260 -44.05 117.57 -62.62
CA SER A 260 -45.42 118.00 -62.88
C SER A 260 -45.64 119.47 -62.47
N LEU A 261 -45.09 119.91 -61.33
CA LEU A 261 -45.08 121.32 -60.93
C LEU A 261 -44.25 122.19 -61.89
N GLY A 262 -43.15 121.66 -62.42
CA GLY A 262 -42.36 122.28 -63.49
C GLY A 262 -43.16 122.44 -64.79
N MET A 263 -43.96 121.44 -65.18
CA MET A 263 -44.84 121.55 -66.35
C MET A 263 -45.98 122.57 -66.17
N PHE A 264 -46.50 122.76 -64.95
CA PHE A 264 -47.47 123.83 -64.68
C PHE A 264 -46.82 125.23 -64.71
N SER A 265 -45.52 125.36 -64.42
CA SER A 265 -44.79 126.63 -64.57
C SER A 265 -44.50 127.01 -66.03
N VAL A 266 -44.53 126.06 -66.97
CA VAL A 266 -44.36 126.33 -68.42
C VAL A 266 -45.67 126.75 -69.09
N PHE A 267 -46.83 126.50 -68.48
CA PHE A 267 -48.14 126.95 -69.02
C PHE A 267 -48.59 128.35 -68.58
N THR A 268 -47.77 129.08 -67.82
CA THR A 268 -48.07 130.48 -67.40
C THR A 268 -47.11 131.51 -67.99
N TYR A 269 -46.30 131.13 -68.98
CA TYR A 269 -45.39 132.05 -69.68
C TYR A 269 -45.50 131.86 -71.20
N LYS A 270 -46.57 132.42 -71.78
CA LYS A 270 -46.63 132.91 -73.16
C LYS A 270 -47.93 133.67 -73.39
N ASP A 271 -47.83 134.99 -73.19
CA ASP A 271 -48.40 135.96 -74.14
C ASP A 271 -47.71 135.80 -75.51
#